data_AF-A0A0X4EWP6-F1
#
_entry.id   AF-A0A0X4EWP6-F1
#
_cell.length_a   1.000
_cell.length_b   1.000
_cell.length_c   1.000
_cell.angle_alpha   90.00
_cell.angle_beta   90.00
_cell.angle_gamma   90.00
#
_symmetry.space_group_name_H-M   'P 1'
#
loop_
_entity.id
_entity.type
_entity.pdbx_description
1 polymer ?
#
loop_
_entity_poly.entity_id
_entity_poly.type
_entity_poly.pdbx_seq_one_letter_code
_entity_poly.pdbx_strand_id
1 'polypeptide(L)'
;MLDYLQSLPVRIHDHFAAMTALIFFATIFKIVFPFIAYLINRVFEYRSYKRFSRKEGISDERAREIAKEIWRPKSKAPKWFLKLKNKLFRK
;
A
#
# COMPACT_ATOMS: atom_id res chain seq x y z
N MET A 1 47.84 -6.83 12.41
CA MET A 1 47.21 -7.94 11.64
C MET A 1 46.17 -8.69 12.46
N LEU A 2 46.47 -9.02 13.73
CA LEU A 2 45.48 -9.54 14.70
C LEU A 2 44.31 -8.58 14.97
N ASP A 3 44.55 -7.26 15.06
CA ASP A 3 43.47 -6.27 15.21
C ASP A 3 42.53 -6.19 14.01
N TYR A 4 43.03 -6.51 12.81
CA TYR A 4 42.20 -6.62 11.61
C TYR A 4 41.32 -7.87 11.67
N LEU A 5 41.89 -9.00 12.11
CA LEU A 5 41.12 -10.24 12.34
C LEU A 5 40.08 -10.10 13.47
N GLN A 6 40.38 -9.33 14.52
CA GLN A 6 39.42 -9.06 15.61
C GLN A 6 38.33 -8.05 15.25
N SER A 7 38.56 -7.17 14.27
CA SER A 7 37.56 -6.21 13.80
C SER A 7 36.67 -6.76 12.68
N LEU A 8 37.03 -7.87 12.04
CA LEU A 8 36.20 -8.54 11.03
C LEU A 8 34.83 -9.02 11.56
N PRO A 9 34.71 -9.69 12.73
CA PRO A 9 33.43 -10.15 13.25
C PRO A 9 32.44 -9.00 13.51
N VAL A 10 32.94 -7.88 14.04
CA VAL A 10 32.12 -6.69 14.31
C VAL A 10 31.61 -6.09 12.99
N ARG A 11 32.50 -5.93 11.99
CA ARG A 11 32.10 -5.42 10.67
C ARG A 11 31.12 -6.35 9.93
N ILE A 12 31.27 -7.66 10.08
CA ILE A 12 30.35 -8.64 9.50
C ILE A 12 28.99 -8.56 10.20
N HIS A 13 28.97 -8.47 11.53
CA HIS A 13 27.74 -8.31 12.29
C HIS A 13 26.99 -7.03 11.89
N ASP A 14 27.70 -5.91 11.76
CA ASP A 14 27.12 -4.63 11.32
C ASP A 14 26.58 -4.71 9.89
N HIS A 15 27.27 -5.42 8.99
CA HIS A 15 26.81 -5.65 7.63
C HIS A 15 25.53 -6.50 7.59
N PHE A 16 25.47 -7.57 8.40
CA PHE A 16 24.27 -8.39 8.54
C PHE A 16 23.11 -7.59 9.15
N ALA A 17 23.36 -6.76 10.17
CA ALA A 17 22.35 -5.90 10.77
C ALA A 17 21.82 -4.85 9.78
N ALA A 18 22.69 -4.27 8.94
CA ALA A 18 22.28 -3.35 7.88
C ALA A 18 21.41 -4.04 6.81
N MET A 19 21.80 -5.26 6.39
CA MET A 19 21.03 -6.05 5.44
C MET A 19 19.66 -6.46 5.98
N THR A 20 19.57 -6.89 7.24
CA THR A 20 18.28 -7.24 7.86
C THR A 20 17.40 -6.01 8.06
N ALA A 21 17.97 -4.86 8.46
CA ALA A 21 17.23 -3.62 8.55
C ALA A 21 16.66 -3.21 7.18
N LEU A 22 17.44 -3.29 6.11
CA LEU A 22 16.98 -2.98 4.76
C LEU A 22 15.80 -3.90 4.35
N ILE A 23 15.93 -5.22 4.55
CA ILE A 23 14.86 -6.18 4.26
C ILE A 23 13.61 -5.88 5.11
N PHE A 24 13.79 -5.50 6.37
CA PHE A 24 12.71 -5.15 7.27
C PHE A 24 11.95 -3.91 6.78
N PHE A 25 12.67 -2.82 6.45
CA PHE A 25 12.06 -1.61 5.88
C PHE A 25 11.37 -1.90 4.54
N ALA A 26 12.00 -2.68 3.65
CA ALA A 26 11.39 -3.07 2.39
C ALA A 26 10.09 -3.87 2.61
N THR A 27 10.07 -4.74 3.63
CA THR A 27 8.89 -5.53 4.00
C THR A 27 7.77 -4.64 4.55
N ILE A 28 8.10 -3.70 5.45
CA ILE A 28 7.14 -2.70 5.94
C ILE A 28 6.57 -1.92 4.75
N PHE A 29 7.43 -1.43 3.87
CA PHE A 29 7.00 -0.65 2.70
C PHE A 29 6.07 -1.48 1.81
N LYS A 30 6.38 -2.76 1.57
CA LYS A 30 5.53 -3.68 0.80
C LYS A 30 4.15 -3.90 1.44
N ILE A 31 4.04 -3.83 2.77
CA ILE A 31 2.77 -3.99 3.49
C ILE A 31 1.98 -2.68 3.54
N VAL A 32 2.67 -1.56 3.79
CA VAL A 32 2.05 -0.24 3.99
C VAL A 32 1.68 0.43 2.66
N PHE A 33 2.50 0.28 1.62
CA PHE A 33 2.28 0.93 0.32
C PHE A 33 0.93 0.58 -0.33
N PRO A 34 0.46 -0.68 -0.34
CA PRO A 34 -0.87 -1.02 -0.83
C PRO A 34 -2.00 -0.32 -0.07
N PHE A 35 -1.83 -0.14 1.25
CA PHE A 35 -2.80 0.56 2.09
C PHE A 35 -2.87 2.05 1.75
N ILE A 36 -1.70 2.69 1.63
CA ILE A 36 -1.62 4.11 1.24
C ILE A 36 -2.22 4.29 -0.16
N ALA A 37 -1.85 3.45 -1.13
CA ALA A 37 -2.39 3.49 -2.48
C ALA A 37 -3.92 3.33 -2.50
N TYR A 38 -4.47 2.43 -1.67
CA TYR A 38 -5.91 2.26 -1.52
C TYR A 38 -6.58 3.53 -0.97
N LEU A 39 -6.02 4.16 0.06
CA LEU A 39 -6.54 5.40 0.64
C LEU A 39 -6.51 6.55 -0.37
N ILE A 40 -5.40 6.70 -1.10
CA ILE A 40 -5.25 7.70 -2.16
C ILE A 40 -6.33 7.50 -3.21
N ASN A 41 -6.50 6.27 -3.72
CA ASN A 41 -7.54 5.95 -4.70
C ASN A 41 -8.95 6.29 -4.18
N ARG A 42 -9.22 6.06 -2.89
CA ARG A 42 -10.52 6.38 -2.30
C ARG A 42 -10.79 7.88 -2.22
N VAL A 43 -9.77 8.68 -1.89
CA VAL A 43 -9.86 10.15 -1.85
C VAL A 43 -10.12 10.69 -3.27
N PHE A 44 -9.39 10.18 -4.25
CA PHE A 44 -9.56 10.60 -5.64
C PHE A 44 -10.89 10.13 -6.25
N GLU A 45 -11.38 8.93 -5.92
CA GLU A 45 -12.73 8.45 -6.28
C GLU A 45 -13.79 9.47 -5.82
N TYR A 46 -13.72 9.92 -4.57
CA TYR A 46 -14.66 10.90 -4.03
C TYR A 46 -14.55 12.28 -4.70
N ARG A 47 -13.32 12.76 -4.92
CA ARG A 47 -13.09 14.05 -5.60
C ARG A 47 -13.61 14.03 -7.04
N SER A 48 -13.34 12.96 -7.78
CA SER A 48 -13.82 12.80 -9.15
C SER A 48 -15.34 12.67 -9.22
N TYR A 49 -15.96 11.90 -8.32
CA TYR A 49 -17.42 11.84 -8.22
C TYR A 49 -18.03 13.23 -8.02
N LYS A 50 -17.53 14.01 -7.05
CA LYS A 50 -18.01 15.39 -6.84
C LYS A 50 -17.82 16.28 -8.06
N ARG A 51 -16.77 16.07 -8.83
CA ARG A 51 -16.51 16.83 -10.06
C ARG A 51 -17.46 16.46 -11.19
N PHE A 52 -17.77 15.17 -11.35
CA PHE A 52 -18.68 14.69 -12.39
C PHE A 52 -20.14 14.96 -12.08
N SER A 53 -20.54 14.84 -10.81
CA SER A 53 -21.89 15.17 -10.33
C SER A 53 -22.27 16.64 -10.55
N ARG A 54 -21.27 17.54 -10.61
CA ARG A 54 -21.47 18.97 -10.91
C ARG A 54 -21.62 19.30 -12.40
N LYS A 55 -21.41 18.35 -13.31
CA LYS A 55 -21.61 18.59 -14.75
C LYS A 55 -23.08 18.40 -15.10
N GLU A 56 -23.68 19.40 -15.74
CA GLU A 56 -25.03 19.29 -16.28
C GLU A 56 -25.12 18.12 -17.28
N GLY A 57 -26.19 17.34 -17.19
CA GLY A 57 -26.44 16.17 -18.04
C GLY A 57 -25.86 14.84 -17.53
N ILE A 58 -25.14 14.81 -16.40
CA ILE A 58 -24.66 13.56 -15.79
C ILE A 58 -25.49 13.24 -14.55
N SER A 59 -26.18 12.08 -14.55
CA SER A 59 -26.88 11.61 -13.35
C SER A 59 -25.88 11.21 -12.25
N ASP A 60 -26.30 11.33 -11.00
CA ASP A 60 -25.44 11.11 -9.84
C ASP A 60 -24.94 9.65 -9.77
N GLU A 61 -25.73 8.71 -10.27
CA GLU A 61 -25.36 7.30 -10.43
C GLU A 61 -24.25 7.11 -11.48
N ARG A 62 -24.41 7.75 -12.65
CA ARG A 62 -23.41 7.72 -13.73
C ARG A 62 -22.09 8.34 -13.29
N ALA A 63 -22.13 9.43 -12.53
CA ALA A 63 -20.95 10.08 -11.96
C ALA A 63 -20.19 9.14 -10.99
N ARG A 64 -20.91 8.33 -10.21
CA ARG A 64 -20.31 7.33 -9.31
C ARG A 64 -19.69 6.17 -10.07
N GLU A 65 -20.32 5.69 -11.14
CA GLU A 65 -19.78 4.61 -11.96
C GLU A 65 -18.47 5.02 -12.63
N ILE A 66 -18.45 6.19 -13.27
CA ILE A 66 -17.24 6.73 -13.92
C ILE A 66 -16.11 6.91 -12.90
N ALA A 67 -16.40 7.46 -11.72
CA ALA A 67 -15.40 7.64 -10.67
C ALA A 67 -14.86 6.29 -10.16
N LYS A 68 -15.72 5.27 -10.00
CA LYS A 68 -15.30 3.93 -9.61
C LYS A 68 -14.42 3.28 -10.68
N GLU A 69 -14.77 3.41 -11.95
CA GLU A 69 -14.03 2.79 -13.05
C GLU A 69 -12.61 3.35 -13.20
N ILE A 70 -12.43 4.66 -12.99
CA ILE A 70 -11.13 5.33 -13.09
C ILE A 70 -10.24 4.97 -11.91
N TRP A 71 -10.78 5.02 -10.68
CA TRP A 71 -9.95 5.01 -9.46
C TRP A 71 -9.90 3.68 -8.73
N ARG A 72 -10.87 2.77 -8.94
CA ARG A 72 -10.80 1.46 -8.31
C ARG A 72 -9.86 0.55 -9.11
N PRO A 73 -8.91 -0.13 -8.45
CA PRO A 73 -8.08 -1.11 -9.14
C PRO A 73 -8.96 -2.21 -9.73
N LYS A 74 -8.80 -2.50 -11.03
CA LYS A 74 -9.47 -3.63 -11.72
C LYS A 74 -8.95 -4.99 -11.23
N SER A 75 -7.81 -5.00 -10.53
CA SER A 75 -7.27 -6.20 -9.90
C SER A 75 -7.99 -6.50 -8.57
N LYS A 76 -8.30 -7.79 -8.36
CA LYS A 76 -8.89 -8.25 -7.09
C LYS A 76 -7.94 -7.91 -5.94
N ALA A 77 -8.49 -7.43 -4.82
CA ALA A 77 -7.71 -7.17 -3.62
C ALA A 77 -6.88 -8.43 -3.24
N PRO A 78 -5.66 -8.27 -2.70
CA PRO A 78 -4.81 -9.40 -2.35
C PRO A 78 -5.55 -10.36 -1.40
N LYS A 79 -5.45 -11.68 -1.65
CA LYS A 79 -6.17 -12.71 -0.86
C LYS A 79 -5.91 -12.60 0.64
N TRP A 80 -4.73 -12.15 1.05
CA TRP A 80 -4.37 -11.94 2.45
C TRP A 80 -5.13 -10.78 3.09
N PHE A 81 -5.40 -9.70 2.34
CA PHE A 81 -6.19 -8.56 2.80
C PHE A 81 -7.66 -8.96 3.02
N LEU A 82 -8.23 -9.75 2.09
CA LEU A 82 -9.57 -10.33 2.26
C LEU A 82 -9.65 -11.24 3.48
N LYS A 83 -8.63 -12.08 3.72
CA LYS A 83 -8.54 -12.91 4.94
C LYS A 83 -8.48 -12.06 6.20
N LEU A 84 -7.68 -10.99 6.22
CA LEU A 84 -7.56 -10.09 7.37
C LEU A 84 -8.89 -9.38 7.66
N LYS A 85 -9.52 -8.82 6.61
CA LYS A 85 -10.85 -8.21 6.71
C LYS A 85 -11.87 -9.19 7.26
N ASN A 86 -11.93 -10.41 6.74
CA ASN A 86 -12.87 -11.43 7.21
C ASN A 86 -12.60 -11.88 8.65
N LYS A 87 -11.35 -11.77 9.14
CA LYS A 87 -11.01 -12.08 10.53
C LYS A 87 -11.35 -10.94 11.49
N LEU A 88 -11.19 -9.69 11.06
CA LEU A 88 -11.44 -8.49 11.87
C LEU A 88 -12.89 -8.00 11.84
N PHE A 89 -13.60 -8.19 10.73
CA PHE A 89 -14.96 -7.67 10.51
C PHE A 89 -15.99 -8.79 10.31
N ARG A 90 -15.69 -10.01 10.75
CA ARG A 90 -16.72 -11.05 10.88
C ARG A 90 -17.69 -10.60 11.97
N LYS A 91 -18.85 -10.11 11.55
CA LYS A 91 -20.11 -10.34 12.27
C LYS A 91 -20.49 -11.80 12.09
#